data_AF-T2GC44-F1
#
_entry.id   AF-T2GC44-F1
#
_cell.length_a   1.000
_cell.length_b   1.000
_cell.length_c   1.000
_cell.angle_alpha   90.00
_cell.angle_beta   90.00
_cell.angle_gamma   90.00
#
_symmetry.space_group_name_H-M   'P 1'
#
loop_
_entity.id
_entity.type
_entity.pdbx_description
1 polymer ?
#
loop_
_entity_poly.entity_id
_entity_poly.type
_entity_poly.pdbx_seq_one_letter_code
_entity_poly.pdbx_strand_id
1 'polypeptide(L)'
;MRLVDDLGLDQETAAAQMGVSRPTLGRMLSQARGLVARALASGWAIRIEQEDGQDGQDGQMSESSPCETGAPPHGCRRRACCARAAAMLHPIEPTEHEEQES
;
A
#
# COMPACT_ATOMS: atom_id res chain seq x y z
N MET A 1 -0.88 1.51 -9.02
CA MET A 1 -1.80 1.19 -10.14
C MET A 1 -1.48 1.98 -11.38
N ARG A 2 -1.37 3.32 -11.32
CA ARG A 2 -1.07 4.14 -12.51
C ARG A 2 0.05 3.60 -13.42
N LEU A 3 1.23 3.31 -12.87
CA LEU A 3 2.36 2.85 -13.69
C LEU A 3 2.08 1.54 -14.44
N VAL A 4 1.45 0.56 -13.77
CA VAL A 4 1.29 -0.81 -14.32
C VAL A 4 -0.05 -1.00 -15.02
N ASP A 5 -1.13 -0.51 -14.42
CA ASP A 5 -2.50 -0.74 -14.88
C ASP A 5 -2.96 0.31 -15.91
N ASP A 6 -2.54 1.57 -15.76
CA ASP A 6 -2.94 2.68 -16.64
C ASP A 6 -1.91 2.94 -17.74
N LEU A 7 -0.62 3.04 -17.38
CA LEU A 7 0.48 3.25 -18.34
C LEU A 7 1.02 1.95 -18.94
N GLY A 8 0.59 0.78 -18.46
CA GLY A 8 0.98 -0.52 -19.00
C GLY A 8 2.46 -0.89 -18.82
N LEU A 9 3.19 -0.23 -17.91
CA LEU A 9 4.60 -0.54 -17.65
C LEU A 9 4.74 -1.94 -17.05
N ASP A 10 5.84 -2.61 -17.39
CA ASP A 10 6.18 -3.88 -16.76
C ASP A 10 6.52 -3.66 -15.27
N GLN A 11 6.44 -4.75 -14.48
CA GLN A 11 6.64 -4.68 -13.04
C GLN A 11 8.07 -4.32 -12.63
N GLU A 12 9.07 -4.62 -13.44
CA GLU A 12 10.46 -4.29 -13.14
C GLU A 12 10.69 -2.78 -13.33
N THR A 13 10.27 -2.24 -14.47
CA THR A 13 10.36 -0.79 -14.75
C THR A 13 9.54 0.04 -13.75
N ALA A 14 8.30 -0.39 -13.45
CA ALA A 14 7.47 0.30 -12.48
C ALA A 14 8.05 0.25 -11.06
N ALA A 15 8.67 -0.88 -10.67
CA ALA A 15 9.29 -1.02 -9.36
C ALA A 15 10.54 -0.12 -9.25
N ALA A 16 11.35 -0.06 -10.30
CA ALA A 16 12.50 0.82 -10.39
C ALA A 16 12.11 2.31 -10.29
N GLN A 17 11.06 2.75 -11.00
CA GLN A 17 10.56 4.12 -10.90
C GLN A 17 10.02 4.48 -9.51
N MET A 18 9.47 3.50 -8.79
CA MET A 18 8.99 3.68 -7.42
C MET A 18 10.09 3.55 -6.35
N GLY A 19 11.33 3.18 -6.73
CA GLY A 19 12.42 2.94 -5.78
C GLY A 19 12.18 1.75 -4.85
N VAL A 20 11.38 0.77 -5.27
CA VAL A 20 11.04 -0.42 -4.47
C VAL A 20 11.42 -1.70 -5.19
N SER A 21 11.52 -2.80 -4.44
CA SER A 21 11.75 -4.12 -5.04
C SER A 21 10.50 -4.62 -5.80
N ARG A 22 10.71 -5.40 -6.86
CA ARG A 22 9.63 -6.07 -7.61
C ARG A 22 8.63 -6.84 -6.73
N PRO A 23 9.05 -7.67 -5.75
CA PRO A 23 8.09 -8.35 -4.88
C PRO A 23 7.32 -7.37 -3.95
N THR A 24 7.91 -6.24 -3.56
CA THR A 24 7.19 -5.20 -2.81
C THR A 24 6.10 -4.57 -3.66
N LEU A 25 6.42 -4.19 -4.91
CA LEU A 25 5.44 -3.65 -5.86
C LEU A 25 4.28 -4.64 -6.08
N GLY A 26 4.59 -5.92 -6.28
CA GLY A 26 3.57 -6.96 -6.45
C GLY A 26 2.58 -7.05 -5.28
N ARG A 27 3.08 -6.95 -4.04
CA ARG A 27 2.22 -6.92 -2.84
C ARG A 27 1.32 -5.69 -2.81
N MET A 28 1.88 -4.50 -3.09
CA MET A 28 1.10 -3.26 -3.15
C MET A 28 -0.01 -3.34 -4.20
N LEU A 29 0.31 -3.81 -5.41
CA LEU A 29 -0.68 -3.98 -6.48
C LEU A 29 -1.78 -4.97 -6.10
N SER A 30 -1.42 -6.10 -5.49
CA SER A 30 -2.40 -7.08 -5.03
C SER A 30 -3.35 -6.50 -3.98
N GLN A 31 -2.82 -5.72 -3.03
CA GLN A 31 -3.64 -5.06 -2.00
C GLN A 31 -4.55 -4.00 -2.61
N ALA A 32 -4.02 -3.13 -3.46
CA ALA A 32 -4.80 -2.09 -4.13
C ALA A 32 -5.92 -2.69 -4.98
N ARG A 33 -5.62 -3.71 -5.81
CA ARG A 33 -6.62 -4.40 -6.64
C ARG A 33 -7.70 -5.07 -5.77
N GLY A 34 -7.31 -5.69 -4.67
CA GLY A 34 -8.25 -6.30 -3.73
C GLY A 34 -9.20 -5.28 -3.09
N LEU A 35 -8.69 -4.11 -2.71
CA LEU A 35 -9.50 -3.03 -2.15
C LEU A 35 -10.50 -2.48 -3.16
N VAL A 36 -10.04 -2.17 -4.38
CA VAL A 36 -10.89 -1.67 -5.46
C VAL A 36 -11.96 -2.71 -5.84
N ALA A 37 -11.56 -3.97 -6.05
CA ALA A 37 -12.49 -5.04 -6.38
C ALA A 37 -13.55 -5.23 -5.29
N ARG A 38 -13.16 -5.17 -4.01
CA ARG A 38 -14.11 -5.24 -2.89
C ARG A 38 -15.08 -4.06 -2.90
N ALA A 39 -14.57 -2.84 -3.04
CA ALA A 39 -15.40 -1.64 -3.08
C ALA A 39 -16.45 -1.73 -4.21
N LEU A 40 -16.02 -2.10 -5.41
CA LEU A 40 -16.91 -2.24 -6.56
C LEU A 40 -17.93 -3.37 -6.38
N ALA A 41 -17.51 -4.53 -5.86
CA ALA A 41 -18.41 -5.66 -5.63
C ALA A 41 -19.45 -5.39 -4.53
N SER A 42 -19.13 -4.52 -3.57
CA SER A 42 -20.02 -4.12 -2.47
C SER A 42 -20.85 -2.87 -2.78
N GLY A 43 -20.74 -2.29 -3.99
CA GLY A 43 -21.47 -1.08 -4.38
C GLY A 43 -20.97 0.20 -3.71
N TRP A 44 -19.73 0.23 -3.23
CA TRP A 44 -19.14 1.41 -2.60
C TRP A 44 -18.66 2.41 -3.64
N ALA A 45 -18.87 3.69 -3.36
CA ALA A 45 -18.28 4.77 -4.15
C ALA A 45 -16.80 4.94 -3.78
N ILE A 46 -15.93 5.03 -4.80
CA ILE A 46 -14.51 5.35 -4.62
C ILE A 46 -14.33 6.85 -4.85
N ARG A 47 -13.92 7.57 -3.82
CA ARG A 47 -13.51 8.98 -3.92
C ARG A 47 -11.98 9.04 -3.85
N ILE A 48 -11.37 9.68 -4.85
CA ILE A 48 -9.93 9.90 -4.90
C ILE A 48 -9.69 11.33 -4.45
N GLU A 49 -9.03 11.47 -3.31
CA GLU A 49 -8.54 12.77 -2.85
C GLU A 49 -7.17 13.02 -3.48
N GLN A 50 -6.99 14.19 -4.10
CA GLN A 50 -5.66 14.69 -4.45
C GLN A 50 -5.30 15.75 -3.42
N GLU A 51 -4.33 15.45 -2.57
CA GLU A 51 -3.65 16.48 -1.80
C GLU A 51 -2.70 17.21 -2.76
N ASP A 52 -2.88 18.53 -2.94
CA ASP A 52 -1.96 19.38 -3.69
C ASP A 52 -0.63 19.46 -2.93
N GLY A 53 0.21 18.42 -3.09
CA GLY A 53 1.47 18.27 -2.39
C GLY A 53 2.42 19.42 -2.70
N GLN A 54 2.66 20.29 -1.72
CA GLN A 54 3.88 21.07 -1.65
C GLN A 54 5.01 20.11 -1.25
N ASP A 55 5.78 19.67 -2.25
CA ASP A 55 6.98 18.86 -2.07
C ASP A 55 8.05 19.70 -1.36
N GLY A 56 8.07 19.64 -0.03
CA GLY A 56 9.04 20.31 0.80
C GLY A 56 9.37 19.48 2.02
N GLN A 57 10.29 18.52 1.86
CA GLN A 57 11.32 18.13 2.83
C GLN A 57 12.10 16.91 2.31
N ASP A 58 13.16 17.24 1.59
CA ASP A 58 14.50 16.68 1.66
C ASP A 58 14.88 16.19 3.08
N GLY A 59 14.38 15.00 3.41
CA GLY A 59 14.88 14.18 4.52
C GLY A 59 16.24 13.60 4.17
N GLN A 60 17.28 14.39 4.44
CA GLN A 60 18.67 13.97 4.40
C GLN A 60 18.92 12.80 5.38
N MET A 61 19.58 11.76 4.85
CA MET A 61 20.51 10.78 5.45
C MET A 61 20.26 10.28 6.89
N SER A 62 20.37 8.98 7.16
CA SER A 62 21.65 8.27 7.02
C SER A 62 21.48 6.77 6.77
N GLU A 63 22.14 6.29 5.72
CA GLU A 63 22.56 4.90 5.62
C GLU A 63 23.44 4.55 6.84
N SER A 64 22.92 3.72 7.71
CA SER A 64 23.75 2.86 8.56
C SER A 64 23.47 1.43 8.14
N SER A 65 24.35 0.88 7.32
CA SER A 65 24.54 -0.55 7.17
C SER A 65 26.06 -0.79 7.16
N PRO A 66 26.59 -1.90 7.70
CA PRO A 66 25.91 -3.10 8.20
C PRO A 66 26.25 -3.36 9.68
N CYS A 67 25.61 -4.38 10.25
CA CYS A 67 26.23 -5.19 11.30
C CYS A 67 27.46 -5.91 10.73
N GLU A 68 28.53 -5.17 10.49
CA GLU A 68 29.89 -5.69 10.44
C GLU A 68 30.38 -5.77 11.88
N THR A 69 30.82 -6.96 12.28
CA THR A 69 31.32 -7.34 13.62
C THR A 69 30.23 -7.88 14.56
N GLY A 70 30.22 -9.22 14.64
CA GLY A 70 29.65 -9.94 15.77
C GLY A 70 28.43 -10.77 15.43
N ALA A 71 28.56 -11.73 14.51
CA ALA A 71 27.70 -12.90 14.56
C ALA A 71 27.94 -13.63 15.89
N PRO A 72 26.94 -13.79 16.79
CA PRO A 72 26.95 -14.94 17.65
C PRO A 72 26.68 -16.17 16.78
N PRO A 73 27.35 -17.32 17.00
CA PRO A 73 26.78 -18.57 16.54
C PRO A 73 25.46 -18.77 17.30
N HIS A 74 24.65 -19.78 16.99
CA HIS A 74 23.40 -20.07 17.72
C HIS A 74 22.19 -19.11 17.45
N GLY A 75 21.55 -19.35 16.30
CA GLY A 75 20.13 -19.72 16.27
C GLY A 75 19.12 -18.83 17.01
N CYS A 76 18.76 -17.68 16.44
CA CYS A 76 17.51 -17.02 16.82
C CYS A 76 16.32 -17.63 16.05
N ARG A 77 15.88 -18.81 16.47
CA ARG A 77 14.50 -19.25 16.24
C ARG A 77 13.63 -18.61 17.32
N ARG A 78 13.09 -17.41 17.10
CA ARG A 78 11.80 -17.06 17.73
C ARG A 78 11.02 -15.96 17.01
N ARG A 79 9.75 -16.32 16.82
CA ARG A 79 8.69 -15.76 16.00
C ARG A 79 8.01 -14.53 16.64
N ALA A 80 8.78 -13.70 17.34
CA ALA A 80 8.23 -12.77 18.34
C ALA A 80 8.60 -11.28 18.10
N CYS A 81 8.88 -10.86 16.87
CA CYS A 81 9.20 -9.45 16.58
C CYS A 81 8.25 -8.75 15.56
N CYS A 82 7.15 -9.36 15.13
CA CYS A 82 6.23 -8.72 14.15
C CYS A 82 4.74 -8.80 14.53
N ALA A 83 4.38 -8.58 15.80
CA ALA A 83 2.98 -8.48 16.18
C ALA A 83 2.51 -7.02 16.27
N ARG A 84 1.48 -6.72 15.47
CA ARG A 84 0.45 -5.66 15.56
C ARG A 84 0.56 -4.51 14.56
N ALA A 85 -0.39 -4.50 13.61
CA ALA A 85 -1.37 -3.41 13.48
C ALA A 85 -2.51 -3.89 12.56
N ALA A 86 -3.65 -4.26 13.16
CA ALA A 86 -4.91 -4.41 12.45
C ALA A 86 -5.59 -3.03 12.41
N ALA A 87 -5.76 -2.47 11.23
CA ALA A 87 -6.51 -1.23 11.03
C ALA A 87 -7.99 -1.56 10.76
N MET A 88 -8.87 -0.87 11.48
CA MET A 88 -10.32 -0.96 11.42
C MET A 88 -10.85 -0.50 10.06
N LEU A 89 -11.74 -1.29 9.47
CA LEU A 89 -12.61 -0.87 8.36
C LEU A 89 -14.03 -0.87 8.91
N HIS A 90 -14.65 0.31 9.03
CA HIS A 90 -16.06 0.43 9.39
C HIS A 90 -16.92 0.30 8.11
N PRO A 91 -18.07 -0.38 8.19
CA PRO A 91 -19.07 -0.34 7.13
C PRO A 91 -19.72 1.05 7.07
N ILE A 92 -20.11 1.47 5.86
CA ILE A 92 -20.91 2.67 5.62
C ILE A 92 -22.34 2.18 5.41
N GLU A 93 -23.27 2.67 6.23
CA GLU A 93 -24.70 2.38 6.09
C GLU A 93 -25.20 2.90 4.72
N PRO A 94 -26.03 2.13 3.99
CA PRO A 94 -26.58 2.58 2.72
C PRO A 94 -27.52 3.76 2.93
N THR A 95 -27.26 4.88 2.27
CA THR A 95 -28.21 6.00 2.21
C THR A 95 -29.35 5.61 1.28
N GLU A 96 -30.50 5.29 1.88
CA GLU A 96 -31.77 5.06 1.20
C GLU A 96 -32.17 6.36 0.48
N HIS A 97 -32.02 6.40 -0.85
CA HIS A 97 -32.59 7.47 -1.66
C HIS A 97 -34.06 7.14 -1.90
N GLU A 98 -34.91 7.76 -1.07
CA GLU A 98 -36.35 7.75 -1.22
C GLU A 98 -36.72 8.48 -2.53
N GLU A 99 -37.06 7.69 -3.55
CA GLU A 99 -37.61 8.15 -4.82
C GLU A 99 -38.97 8.82 -4.54
N GLN A 100 -39.00 10.15 -4.52
CA GLN A 100 -40.24 10.92 -4.56
C GLN A 100 -40.76 10.91 -6.01
N GLU A 101 -41.61 9.93 -6.30
CA GLU A 101 -42.47 9.91 -7.47
C GLU A 101 -43.47 11.07 -7.37
N SER A 102 -43.58 11.88 -8.44
CA SER A 102 -44.58 12.94 -8.65
C SER A 102 -45.33 12.68 -9.95
#